data_AF-L7ULB6-F1
#
_entry.id   AF-L7ULB6-F1
#
_cell.length_a   1.000
_cell.length_b   1.000
_cell.length_c   1.000
_cell.angle_alpha   90.00
_cell.angle_beta   90.00
_cell.angle_gamma   90.00
#
_symmetry.space_group_name_H-M   'P 1'
#
loop_
_entity.id
_entity.type
_entity.pdbx_description
1 polymer ?
#
loop_
_entity_poly.entity_id
_entity_poly.type
_entity_poly.pdbx_seq_one_letter_code
_entity_poly.pdbx_strand_id
1 'polypeptide(L)'
;MRDEILFYGCWRDAEHELWTPGRLRFGGQAALLPADLRPPRLDGRFPPSDRTEQEGRACLHHLDGWTVVAWWDRGVDKRRGSNSALLMRGTHPLSAVLEAAGANFPELLPRFASLVGAAAEATAVSR
;
A
#
# COMPACT_ATOMS: atom_id res chain seq x y z
N MET A 1 19.67 7.90 -6.43
CA MET A 1 18.28 8.37 -6.55
C MET A 1 17.53 7.84 -5.35
N ARG A 2 16.86 8.70 -4.57
CA ARG A 2 16.11 8.27 -3.38
C ARG A 2 15.10 7.20 -3.77
N ASP A 3 14.96 6.18 -2.94
CA ASP A 3 13.97 5.13 -3.11
C ASP A 3 12.58 5.77 -3.24
N GLU A 4 11.95 5.59 -4.39
CA GLU A 4 10.66 6.19 -4.68
C GLU A 4 9.57 5.36 -4.00
N ILE A 5 8.89 5.98 -3.03
CA ILE A 5 7.74 5.41 -2.33
C ILE A 5 6.47 6.11 -2.78
N LEU A 6 5.43 5.33 -3.08
CA LEU A 6 4.10 5.80 -3.45
C LEU A 6 3.10 5.40 -2.37
N PHE A 7 2.05 6.20 -2.23
CA PHE A 7 0.93 5.91 -1.35
C PHE A 7 -0.33 5.67 -2.18
N TYR A 8 -0.98 4.53 -1.97
CA TYR A 8 -2.32 4.26 -2.47
C TYR A 8 -3.33 4.41 -1.33
N GLY A 9 -4.42 5.12 -1.56
CA GLY A 9 -5.51 5.23 -0.60
C GLY A 9 -6.19 6.59 -0.65
N CYS A 10 -7.11 6.81 0.30
CA CYS A 10 -7.80 8.07 0.46
C CYS A 10 -6.91 9.08 1.21
N TRP A 11 -6.51 10.15 0.53
CA TRP A 11 -5.74 11.24 1.16
C TRP A 11 -6.60 12.45 1.48
N ARG A 12 -7.33 12.98 0.50
CA ARG A 12 -8.14 14.21 0.63
C ARG A 12 -9.63 13.93 0.66
N ASP A 13 -10.06 13.06 -0.25
CA ASP A 13 -11.46 12.71 -0.46
C ASP A 13 -11.62 11.18 -0.34
N ALA A 14 -12.88 10.72 -0.35
CA ALA A 14 -13.23 9.30 -0.26
C ALA A 14 -13.01 8.51 -1.57
N GLU A 15 -11.95 8.88 -2.31
CA GLU A 15 -11.50 8.20 -3.53
C GLU A 15 -10.13 7.57 -3.28
N HIS A 16 -9.96 6.30 -3.65
CA HIS A 16 -8.65 5.65 -3.60
C HIS A 16 -7.83 6.01 -4.82
N GLU A 17 -6.72 6.69 -4.58
CA GLU A 17 -5.81 7.10 -5.63
C GLU A 17 -4.39 6.76 -5.27
N LEU A 18 -3.52 6.80 -6.28
CA LEU A 18 -2.09 6.65 -6.10
C LEU A 18 -1.42 8.02 -6.07
N TRP A 19 -0.54 8.22 -5.09
CA TRP A 19 0.03 9.51 -4.74
C TRP A 19 1.55 9.43 -4.65
N THR A 20 2.21 10.45 -5.17
CA THR A 20 3.64 10.70 -4.97
C THR A 20 3.89 11.41 -3.64
N PRO A 21 5.15 11.42 -3.12
CA PRO A 21 5.53 12.24 -1.97
C PRO A 21 5.19 13.73 -2.11
N GLY A 22 5.19 14.24 -3.35
CA GLY A 22 4.78 15.61 -3.68
C GLY A 22 3.25 15.84 -3.64
N ARG A 23 2.45 14.86 -3.21
CA ARG A 23 0.98 14.89 -3.18
C ARG A 23 0.33 15.05 -4.55
N LEU A 24 1.04 14.66 -5.60
CA LEU A 24 0.49 14.62 -6.96
C LEU A 24 -0.08 13.23 -7.22
N ARG A 25 -1.26 13.19 -7.85
CA ARG A 25 -1.86 11.95 -8.37
C ARG A 25 -0.88 11.32 -9.37
N PHE A 26 -0.50 10.06 -9.16
CA PHE A 26 0.38 9.28 -10.04
C PHE A 26 -0.39 8.76 -11.27
N GLY A 27 -1.10 9.64 -11.98
CA GLY A 27 -1.95 9.26 -13.11
C GLY A 27 -1.17 9.05 -14.41
N GLY A 28 -0.24 9.96 -14.72
CA GLY A 28 0.48 9.96 -16.01
C GLY A 28 1.53 8.86 -16.18
N GLN A 29 1.89 8.17 -15.09
CA GLN A 29 2.98 7.19 -15.05
C GLN A 29 2.57 5.84 -14.47
N ALA A 30 1.27 5.59 -14.23
CA ALA A 30 0.78 4.31 -13.72
C ALA A 30 1.20 3.11 -14.58
N ALA A 31 1.46 3.31 -15.89
CA ALA A 31 2.00 2.28 -16.78
C ALA A 31 3.40 1.78 -16.39
N LEU A 32 4.16 2.54 -15.58
CA LEU A 32 5.46 2.12 -15.04
C LEU A 32 5.34 1.12 -13.90
N LEU A 33 4.15 0.97 -13.32
CA LEU A 33 3.90 -0.06 -12.31
C LEU A 33 3.63 -1.40 -12.97
N PRO A 34 3.99 -2.52 -12.31
CA PRO A 34 3.49 -3.84 -12.66
C PRO A 34 1.97 -3.82 -12.76
N ALA A 35 1.40 -4.60 -13.69
CA ALA A 35 -0.05 -4.57 -13.97
C ALA A 35 -0.90 -4.77 -12.71
N ASP A 36 -0.43 -5.62 -11.79
CA ASP A 36 -1.08 -5.94 -10.52
C ASP A 36 -1.01 -4.84 -9.46
N LEU A 37 -0.13 -3.86 -9.63
CA LEU A 37 0.02 -2.71 -8.75
C LEU A 37 -0.61 -1.43 -9.33
N ARG A 38 -1.37 -1.56 -10.43
CA ARG A 38 -2.13 -0.43 -11.00
C ARG A 38 -3.53 -0.38 -10.40
N PRO A 39 -4.03 0.79 -9.95
CA PRO A 39 -5.46 0.94 -9.66
C PRO A 39 -6.33 0.46 -10.85
N PRO A 40 -7.45 -0.23 -10.60
CA PRO A 40 -8.06 -0.49 -9.28
C PRO A 40 -7.53 -1.76 -8.57
N ARG A 41 -6.52 -2.46 -9.08
CA ARG A 41 -6.09 -3.77 -8.54
C ARG A 41 -5.47 -3.73 -7.13
N LEU A 42 -5.17 -2.53 -6.62
CA LEU A 42 -4.72 -2.32 -5.24
C LEU A 42 -5.87 -2.28 -4.22
N ASP A 43 -7.10 -2.08 -4.69
CA ASP A 43 -8.30 -1.99 -3.86
C ASP A 43 -8.65 -3.37 -3.29
N GLY A 44 -8.65 -3.50 -1.96
CA GLY A 44 -8.98 -4.72 -1.22
C GLY A 44 -8.08 -5.95 -1.43
N ARG A 45 -7.07 -5.91 -2.31
CA ARG A 45 -6.27 -7.09 -2.71
C ARG A 45 -5.16 -7.46 -1.72
N PHE A 46 -4.43 -6.46 -1.23
CA PHE A 46 -3.22 -6.65 -0.43
C PHE A 46 -3.38 -6.48 1.09
N PRO A 47 -4.43 -5.83 1.65
CA PRO A 47 -4.68 -5.86 3.09
C PRO A 47 -4.88 -7.29 3.65
N PRO A 48 -4.84 -7.48 4.98
CA PRO A 48 -5.15 -8.76 5.60
C PRO A 48 -6.52 -9.31 5.13
N SER A 49 -6.57 -10.61 4.83
CA SER A 49 -7.76 -11.30 4.30
C SER A 49 -8.86 -11.58 5.34
N ASP A 50 -8.97 -10.77 6.40
CA ASP A 50 -9.97 -10.95 7.44
C ASP A 50 -11.30 -10.26 7.09
N ARG A 51 -12.42 -10.95 7.34
CA ARG A 51 -13.77 -10.43 7.04
C ARG A 51 -14.17 -9.23 7.92
N THR A 52 -13.44 -9.02 9.01
CA THR A 52 -13.65 -7.93 9.95
C THR A 52 -13.04 -6.61 9.46
N GLU A 53 -12.17 -6.65 8.44
CA GLU A 53 -11.40 -5.51 7.95
C GLU A 53 -10.74 -4.73 9.10
N GLN A 54 -10.05 -5.46 9.98
CA GLN A 54 -9.52 -4.91 11.21
C GLN A 54 -8.42 -3.86 10.93
N GLU A 55 -8.64 -2.61 11.37
CA GLU A 55 -7.64 -1.54 11.26
C GLU A 55 -6.46 -1.79 12.19
N GLY A 56 -5.34 -1.12 11.88
CA GLY A 56 -4.13 -1.23 12.67
C GLY A 56 -3.30 -2.49 12.38
N ARG A 57 -3.69 -3.28 11.37
CA ARG A 57 -2.99 -4.47 10.89
C ARG A 57 -2.58 -4.29 9.43
N ALA A 58 -1.30 -4.47 9.14
CA ALA A 58 -0.78 -4.42 7.78
C ALA A 58 -0.16 -5.76 7.35
N CYS A 59 -0.24 -6.07 6.05
CA CYS A 59 0.49 -7.16 5.40
C CYS A 59 1.63 -6.60 4.55
N LEU A 60 2.73 -7.37 4.45
CA LEU A 60 3.88 -7.10 3.60
C LEU A 60 3.91 -8.07 2.43
N HIS A 61 4.05 -7.57 1.22
CA HIS A 61 4.13 -8.35 -0.01
C HIS A 61 5.35 -7.93 -0.84
N HIS A 62 5.88 -8.89 -1.61
CA HIS A 62 6.87 -8.62 -2.64
C HIS A 62 6.33 -9.10 -3.98
N LEU A 63 6.28 -8.20 -4.98
CA LEU A 63 5.72 -8.49 -6.30
C LEU A 63 6.47 -7.72 -7.38
N ASP A 64 6.96 -8.41 -8.41
CA ASP A 64 7.56 -7.81 -9.61
C ASP A 64 8.60 -6.72 -9.32
N GLY A 65 9.46 -6.95 -8.32
CA GLY A 65 10.49 -6.00 -7.90
C GLY A 65 9.96 -4.81 -7.10
N TRP A 66 8.79 -4.93 -6.48
CA TRP A 66 8.21 -3.95 -5.56
C TRP A 66 7.90 -4.57 -4.20
N THR A 67 7.96 -3.76 -3.17
CA THR A 67 7.48 -4.06 -1.83
C THR A 67 6.18 -3.29 -1.58
N VAL A 68 5.16 -4.00 -1.12
CA VAL A 68 3.83 -3.43 -0.83
C VAL A 68 3.48 -3.67 0.62
N VAL A 69 3.17 -2.61 1.37
CA VAL A 69 2.62 -2.69 2.73
C VAL A 69 1.19 -2.19 2.69
N ALA A 70 0.21 -3.04 2.96
CA ALA A 70 -1.21 -2.70 2.81
C ALA A 70 -2.04 -3.02 4.05
N TRP A 71 -3.04 -2.18 4.36
CA TRP A 71 -3.90 -2.28 5.53
C TRP A 71 -5.30 -1.76 5.24
N TRP A 72 -6.28 -2.21 6.04
CA TRP A 72 -7.60 -1.59 6.08
C TRP A 72 -7.49 -0.21 6.73
N ASP A 73 -7.94 0.83 6.01
CA ASP A 73 -7.72 2.24 6.38
C ASP A 73 -9.03 3.01 6.30
N ARG A 74 -9.56 3.38 7.47
CA ARG A 74 -10.72 4.27 7.59
C ARG A 74 -10.32 5.67 8.00
N GLY A 75 -9.08 6.08 7.76
CA GLY A 75 -8.61 7.42 8.09
C GLY A 75 -9.44 8.53 7.45
N VAL A 76 -9.86 8.34 6.19
CA VAL A 76 -10.67 9.29 5.42
C VAL A 76 -12.05 8.71 5.10
N ASP A 77 -12.13 7.59 4.38
CA ASP A 77 -13.38 6.92 4.06
C ASP A 77 -13.76 5.89 5.13
N LYS A 78 -14.96 6.01 5.72
CA LYS A 78 -15.43 5.12 6.79
C LYS A 78 -16.13 3.85 6.30
N ARG A 79 -16.34 3.71 4.99
CA ARG A 79 -17.03 2.55 4.38
C ARG A 79 -16.20 1.27 4.48
N ARG A 80 -16.88 0.13 4.35
CA ARG A 80 -16.22 -1.16 4.14
C ARG A 80 -15.48 -1.19 2.82
N GLY A 81 -14.38 -1.94 2.77
CA GLY A 81 -13.50 -2.03 1.62
C GLY A 81 -12.48 -0.89 1.51
N SER A 82 -12.53 0.13 2.39
CA SER A 82 -11.51 1.17 2.37
C SER A 82 -10.15 0.66 2.85
N ASN A 83 -9.15 0.72 1.97
CA ASN A 83 -7.78 0.33 2.29
C ASN A 83 -6.76 1.36 1.82
N SER A 84 -5.55 1.18 2.35
CA SER A 84 -4.37 1.92 1.94
C SER A 84 -3.22 0.97 1.67
N ALA A 85 -2.25 1.43 0.88
CA ALA A 85 -0.99 0.73 0.65
C ALA A 85 0.18 1.69 0.47
N LEU A 86 1.37 1.27 0.88
CA LEU A 86 2.65 1.88 0.55
C LEU A 86 3.35 0.99 -0.48
N LEU A 87 3.84 1.57 -1.57
CA LEU A 87 4.55 0.86 -2.63
C LEU A 87 5.97 1.42 -2.72
N MET A 88 6.98 0.57 -2.55
CA MET A 88 8.38 0.96 -2.63
C MET A 88 9.11 0.06 -3.62
N ARG A 89 9.79 0.64 -4.60
CA ARG A 89 10.52 -0.15 -5.61
C ARG A 89 11.71 -0.88 -4.96
N GLY A 90 11.82 -2.18 -5.21
CA GLY A 90 12.80 -3.09 -4.64
C GLY A 90 12.18 -4.10 -3.67
N THR A 91 13.02 -4.97 -3.11
CA THR A 91 12.65 -5.88 -2.02
C THR A 91 13.18 -5.28 -0.72
N HIS A 92 12.27 -4.78 0.13
CA HIS A 92 12.61 -4.03 1.33
C HIS A 92 11.97 -4.68 2.56
N PRO A 93 12.67 -4.73 3.71
CA PRO A 93 12.02 -5.07 4.96
C PRO A 93 11.00 -3.97 5.32
N LEU A 94 10.03 -4.31 6.17
CA LEU A 94 9.05 -3.34 6.66
C LEU A 94 9.72 -2.05 7.16
N SER A 95 10.73 -2.17 8.01
CA SER A 95 11.37 -1.02 8.65
C SER A 95 11.85 0.02 7.65
N ALA A 96 12.39 -0.42 6.50
CA ALA A 96 12.83 0.48 5.43
C ALA A 96 11.63 1.17 4.75
N VAL A 97 10.53 0.44 4.53
CA VAL A 97 9.29 1.03 3.99
C VAL A 97 8.71 2.07 4.96
N LEU A 98 8.73 1.80 6.26
CA LEU A 98 8.24 2.74 7.29
C LEU A 98 9.13 3.96 7.45
N GLU A 99 10.44 3.78 7.36
CA GLU A 99 11.40 4.89 7.36
C GLU A 99 11.17 5.80 6.15
N ALA A 100 11.03 5.21 4.96
CA ALA A 100 10.70 5.94 3.74
C ALA A 100 9.33 6.62 3.83
N ALA A 101 8.33 5.95 4.40
CA ALA A 101 7.00 6.53 4.62
C ALA A 101 7.05 7.68 5.63
N GLY A 102 7.83 7.58 6.70
CA GLY A 102 8.00 8.67 7.66
C GLY A 102 8.64 9.91 7.04
N ALA A 103 9.59 9.71 6.11
CA ALA A 103 10.24 10.81 5.41
C ALA A 103 9.35 11.49 4.36
N ASN A 104 8.40 10.76 3.76
CA ASN A 104 7.64 11.24 2.60
C ASN A 104 6.14 11.46 2.86
N PHE A 105 5.59 10.75 3.85
CA PHE A 105 4.17 10.69 4.21
C PHE A 105 3.98 10.63 5.74
N PRO A 106 4.57 11.54 6.53
CA PRO A 106 4.58 11.45 7.99
C PRO A 106 3.17 11.37 8.61
N GLU A 107 2.15 11.93 7.98
CA GLU A 107 0.77 11.87 8.46
C GLU A 107 0.10 10.49 8.34
N LEU A 108 0.69 9.57 7.57
CA LEU A 108 0.12 8.23 7.37
C LEU A 108 0.57 7.26 8.45
N LEU A 109 1.72 7.50 9.09
CA LEU A 109 2.26 6.61 10.11
C LEU A 109 1.29 6.35 11.29
N PRO A 110 0.50 7.33 11.78
CA PRO A 110 -0.50 7.06 12.81
C PRO A 110 -1.66 6.16 12.36
N ARG A 111 -1.82 5.88 11.05
CA ARG A 111 -3.00 5.19 10.51
C ARG A 111 -2.92 3.66 10.58
N PHE A 112 -1.78 3.09 10.97
CA PHE A 112 -1.68 1.65 11.22
C PHE A 112 -0.71 1.37 12.38
N ALA A 113 -1.11 0.46 13.27
CA ALA A 113 -0.51 0.29 14.59
C ALA A 113 0.44 -0.92 14.70
N SER A 114 0.30 -1.92 13.84
CA SER A 114 1.05 -3.19 13.94
C SER A 114 1.06 -3.94 12.60
N LEU A 115 2.12 -4.70 12.33
CA LEU A 115 2.07 -5.69 11.25
C LEU A 115 1.42 -6.98 11.72
N VAL A 116 0.75 -7.65 10.79
CA VAL A 116 0.53 -9.09 10.89
C VAL A 116 1.30 -9.78 9.79
N GLY A 117 2.16 -10.71 10.17
CA GLY A 117 2.95 -11.50 9.23
C GLY A 117 2.04 -12.21 8.24
N ALA A 118 2.25 -11.97 6.95
CA ALA A 118 1.80 -12.87 5.90
C ALA A 118 2.81 -14.02 5.83
N ALA A 119 2.64 -15.05 6.65
CA ALA A 119 3.27 -16.33 6.40
C ALA A 119 2.40 -17.10 5.39
N ALA A 120 2.91 -17.23 4.15
CA ALA A 120 2.38 -18.01 3.01
C ALA A 120 1.03 -17.51 2.42
N GLU A 121 0.81 -17.38 1.12
CA GLU A 121 1.30 -18.16 -0.02
C GLU A 121 1.61 -17.25 -1.23
N ALA A 122 2.85 -17.27 -1.68
CA ALA A 122 3.13 -17.03 -3.09
C ALA A 122 2.66 -18.27 -3.85
N THR A 123 1.38 -18.35 -4.22
CA THR A 123 1.00 -19.24 -5.32
C THR A 123 1.56 -18.61 -6.58
N ALA A 124 2.73 -19.11 -6.99
CA ALA A 124 3.17 -19.03 -8.37
C ALA A 124 2.05 -19.60 -9.24
N VAL A 125 1.26 -18.74 -9.87
CA VAL A 125 0.45 -19.15 -11.01
C VAL A 125 1.40 -19.20 -12.20
N SER A 126 2.12 -20.31 -12.32
CA SER A 126 2.60 -20.77 -13.60
C SER A 126 1.47 -21.54 -14.28
N ARG A 127 0.95 -20.97 -15.36
CA ARG A 127 0.65 -21.66 -16.63
C ARG A 127 0.35 -20.63 -17.71
#